data_AF-A0A8C4ZBB0-F1
#
_entry.id   AF-A0A8C4ZBB0-F1
#
_cell.length_a   1.000
_cell.length_b   1.000
_cell.length_c   1.000
_cell.angle_alpha   90.00
_cell.angle_beta   90.00
_cell.angle_gamma   90.00
#
_symmetry.space_group_name_H-M   'P 1'
#
loop_
_entity.id
_entity.type
_entity.pdbx_description
1 polymer ?
#
loop_
_entity_poly.entity_id
_entity_poly.type
_entity_poly.pdbx_seq_one_letter_code
_entity_poly.pdbx_strand_id
1 'polypeptide(L)'
;NHTQNHTHTYTPKNTHNDGYEDVQWNSSSSSHPPWLRFHMGISRWQLYPNPDPNMGPLVQQLATHHIVSAVQKSGGTQLKLVMSFPNYGQAIFKPMKQERDEETNFNLYYFSDFERHNAEIAAFHLDRILGYRRIPPVVGRLVDVVKDIKDVTTDHKLARTFFSSPVGNTCFYGQCSYYCSTEHAVCGRPTALEGSVALMLPDLSLAIRRTWRSPWRRSYSRSKLAKWETEPDYCSTVKKTAPYDKGTRLVDVVDLAILDFLMSNMDRHHYETFEKFGNDTLLLHLDNGRAFGRHSKDEPSILAPLRQCCRIRRSTWLRLRLLALPHFRLSDVMRESLGRDPLSVATTPLLAEPHLAALDRRLTVVLRTVNRCLEEKGGKPSNVESNET
;
A
#
# COMPACT_ATOMS: atom_id res chain seq x y z
N ASN A 1 17.96 7.07 -63.22
CA ASN A 1 16.65 7.15 -62.55
C ASN A 1 16.33 5.85 -61.84
N HIS A 2 16.34 5.93 -60.51
CA HIS A 2 15.89 4.98 -59.48
C HIS A 2 16.27 3.50 -59.59
N THR A 3 17.36 3.16 -58.89
CA THR A 3 17.57 1.87 -58.22
C THR A 3 16.61 1.72 -57.05
N GLN A 4 15.71 0.73 -57.10
CA GLN A 4 14.99 0.21 -55.92
C GLN A 4 15.55 -1.17 -55.58
N ASN A 5 16.26 -1.26 -54.46
CA ASN A 5 16.62 -2.53 -53.82
C ASN A 5 15.39 -3.05 -53.06
N HIS A 6 14.88 -4.21 -53.47
CA HIS A 6 13.95 -4.99 -52.66
C HIS A 6 14.72 -5.76 -51.58
N THR A 7 14.65 -5.30 -50.34
CA THR A 7 15.00 -6.12 -49.16
C THR A 7 13.76 -6.88 -48.70
N HIS A 8 13.77 -8.21 -48.89
CA HIS A 8 12.81 -9.11 -48.26
C HIS A 8 13.08 -9.19 -46.76
N THR A 9 12.21 -8.61 -45.93
CA THR A 9 12.15 -8.87 -44.49
C THR A 9 11.19 -10.03 -44.22
N TYR A 10 11.74 -11.12 -43.71
CA TYR A 10 10.98 -12.30 -43.27
C TYR A 10 10.41 -12.03 -41.86
N THR A 11 9.14 -11.67 -41.76
CA THR A 11 8.39 -11.66 -40.49
C THR A 11 7.74 -13.03 -40.28
N PRO A 12 7.98 -13.73 -39.15
CA PRO A 12 7.26 -14.95 -38.85
C PRO A 12 5.79 -14.62 -38.57
N LYS A 13 4.89 -15.19 -39.36
CA LYS A 13 3.45 -15.18 -39.11
C LYS A 13 3.17 -15.92 -37.81
N ASN A 14 2.78 -15.19 -36.78
CA ASN A 14 2.14 -15.76 -35.60
C ASN A 14 0.66 -15.99 -35.98
N THR A 15 0.32 -17.24 -36.30
CA THR A 15 -1.06 -17.65 -36.60
C THR A 15 -1.79 -17.94 -35.30
N HIS A 16 -2.57 -16.95 -34.85
CA HIS A 16 -3.94 -17.06 -34.30
C HIS A 16 -4.31 -15.69 -33.73
N ASN A 17 -4.89 -14.84 -34.57
CA ASN A 17 -5.47 -13.58 -34.14
C ASN A 17 -6.94 -13.57 -34.59
N ASP A 18 -7.79 -14.23 -33.81
CA ASP A 18 -9.23 -14.07 -33.92
C ASP A 18 -9.61 -12.75 -33.23
N GLY A 19 -9.75 -11.69 -34.02
CA GLY A 19 -10.91 -10.79 -33.95
C GLY A 19 -11.16 -9.96 -32.68
N TYR A 20 -10.19 -9.74 -31.80
CA TYR A 20 -10.29 -8.68 -30.79
C TYR A 20 -9.26 -7.59 -31.07
N GLU A 21 -9.75 -6.45 -31.56
CA GLU A 21 -8.98 -5.20 -31.48
C GLU A 21 -8.54 -4.99 -30.02
N ASP A 22 -7.29 -4.58 -29.83
CA ASP A 22 -6.73 -4.20 -28.53
C ASP A 22 -7.37 -2.86 -28.09
N VAL A 23 -8.67 -2.91 -27.80
CA VAL A 23 -9.45 -1.74 -27.42
C VAL A 23 -8.91 -1.27 -26.08
N GLN A 24 -8.30 -0.08 -26.06
CA GLN A 24 -7.83 0.57 -24.83
C GLN A 24 -9.03 1.07 -24.00
N TRP A 25 -9.77 0.16 -23.38
CA TRP A 25 -10.97 0.42 -22.56
C TRP A 25 -10.72 1.39 -21.40
N ASN A 26 -9.47 1.55 -20.97
CA ASN A 26 -9.04 2.46 -19.90
C ASN A 26 -8.76 3.91 -20.37
N SER A 27 -8.62 4.15 -21.67
CA SER A 27 -8.19 5.45 -22.23
C SER A 27 -9.34 6.43 -22.48
N SER A 28 -10.57 5.91 -22.61
CA SER A 28 -11.76 6.72 -22.86
C SER A 28 -12.21 7.46 -21.60
N SER A 29 -11.70 8.68 -21.43
CA SER A 29 -12.06 9.58 -20.31
C SER A 29 -13.52 10.04 -20.36
N SER A 30 -14.16 9.97 -21.52
CA SER A 30 -15.54 10.36 -21.74
C SER A 30 -16.57 9.26 -21.43
N SER A 31 -16.18 7.97 -21.42
CA SER A 31 -17.13 6.86 -21.25
C SER A 31 -17.15 6.23 -19.86
N HIS A 32 -16.08 6.35 -19.07
CA HIS A 32 -15.96 5.64 -17.79
C HIS A 32 -15.47 6.55 -16.65
N PRO A 33 -16.06 6.47 -15.44
CA PRO A 33 -15.58 7.22 -14.29
C PRO A 33 -14.15 6.79 -13.92
N PRO A 34 -13.33 7.69 -13.33
CA PRO A 34 -11.94 7.40 -12.98
C PRO A 34 -11.71 6.09 -12.20
N TRP A 35 -12.59 5.75 -11.26
CA TRP A 35 -12.46 4.51 -10.49
C TRP A 35 -12.59 3.24 -11.35
N LEU A 36 -13.48 3.27 -12.35
CA LEU A 36 -13.72 2.14 -13.24
C LEU A 36 -12.57 1.99 -14.23
N ARG A 37 -12.02 3.10 -14.74
CA ARG A 37 -10.80 3.10 -15.56
C ARG A 37 -9.61 2.50 -14.80
N PHE A 38 -9.50 2.77 -13.50
CA PHE A 38 -8.51 2.10 -12.65
C PHE A 38 -8.76 0.59 -12.57
N HIS A 39 -9.99 0.14 -12.30
CA HIS A 39 -10.31 -1.31 -12.26
C HIS A 39 -9.98 -2.01 -13.57
N MET A 40 -10.32 -1.40 -14.71
CA MET A 40 -10.00 -1.93 -16.04
C MET A 40 -8.49 -1.92 -16.36
N GLY A 41 -7.72 -1.07 -15.70
CA GLY A 41 -6.26 -0.97 -15.86
C GLY A 41 -5.45 -1.95 -15.02
N ILE A 42 -6.08 -2.68 -14.10
CA ILE A 42 -5.39 -3.67 -13.25
C ILE A 42 -4.87 -4.81 -14.13
N SER A 43 -3.57 -5.10 -14.00
CA SER A 43 -2.88 -6.14 -14.76
C SER A 43 -2.24 -7.19 -13.84
N ARG A 44 -1.65 -8.23 -14.44
CA ARG A 44 -0.87 -9.27 -13.72
C ARG A 44 0.30 -8.70 -12.90
N TRP A 45 0.86 -7.56 -13.30
CA TRP A 45 2.15 -7.08 -12.78
C TRP A 45 2.06 -5.80 -11.96
N GLN A 46 1.01 -5.01 -12.15
CA GLN A 46 0.80 -3.73 -11.46
C GLN A 46 -0.68 -3.36 -11.39
N LEU A 47 -1.05 -2.57 -10.37
CA LEU A 47 -2.40 -2.01 -10.21
C LEU A 47 -2.67 -0.81 -11.13
N TYR A 48 -1.62 -0.09 -11.53
CA TYR A 48 -1.70 1.09 -12.40
C TYR A 48 -0.34 1.32 -13.09
N PRO A 49 -0.31 1.95 -14.29
CA PRO A 49 0.92 2.14 -15.07
C PRO A 49 1.81 3.34 -14.66
N ASN A 50 2.90 3.56 -15.40
CA ASN A 50 3.72 4.77 -15.38
C ASN A 50 4.05 5.24 -16.80
N PRO A 51 3.78 6.52 -17.16
CA PRO A 51 2.85 7.44 -16.50
C PRO A 51 1.42 6.87 -16.50
N ASP A 52 0.56 7.35 -15.58
CA ASP A 52 -0.86 7.00 -15.55
C ASP A 52 -1.72 8.27 -15.75
N PRO A 53 -2.36 8.45 -16.92
CA PRO A 53 -3.20 9.61 -17.19
C PRO A 53 -4.49 9.62 -16.35
N ASN A 54 -4.92 8.48 -15.79
CA ASN A 54 -6.12 8.38 -14.96
C ASN A 54 -5.86 8.79 -13.50
N MET A 55 -4.61 8.81 -13.06
CA MET A 55 -4.26 9.06 -11.66
C MET A 55 -4.72 10.44 -11.17
N GLY A 56 -4.51 11.50 -11.95
CA GLY A 56 -4.95 12.86 -11.59
C GLY A 56 -6.46 12.97 -11.39
N PRO A 57 -7.28 12.59 -12.40
CA PRO A 57 -8.74 12.55 -12.27
C PRO A 57 -9.23 11.68 -11.11
N LEU A 58 -8.58 10.54 -10.86
CA LEU A 58 -8.95 9.65 -9.76
C LEU A 58 -8.65 10.25 -8.38
N VAL A 59 -7.48 10.86 -8.21
CA VAL A 59 -7.13 11.59 -6.98
C VAL A 59 -8.13 12.70 -6.71
N GLN A 60 -8.47 13.49 -7.74
CA GLN A 60 -9.47 14.55 -7.63
C GLN A 60 -10.84 13.99 -7.24
N GLN A 61 -11.24 12.86 -7.84
CA GLN A 61 -12.51 12.18 -7.52
C GLN A 61 -12.57 11.82 -6.04
N LEU A 62 -11.57 11.09 -5.53
CA LEU A 62 -11.55 10.62 -4.14
C LEU A 62 -11.52 11.79 -3.14
N ALA A 63 -10.80 12.86 -3.47
CA ALA A 63 -10.64 14.01 -2.61
C ALA A 63 -11.89 14.90 -2.51
N THR A 64 -12.68 15.02 -3.59
CA THR A 64 -13.71 16.09 -3.68
C THR A 64 -15.13 15.62 -3.99
N HIS A 65 -15.32 14.40 -4.51
CA HIS A 65 -16.68 13.96 -4.85
C HIS A 65 -17.57 13.88 -3.61
N HIS A 66 -18.81 14.32 -3.75
CA HIS A 66 -19.83 14.25 -2.70
C HIS A 66 -20.01 12.80 -2.23
N ILE A 67 -20.04 12.59 -0.91
CA ILE A 67 -20.26 11.27 -0.32
C ILE A 67 -21.77 11.08 -0.18
N VAL A 68 -22.33 10.03 -0.80
CA VAL A 68 -23.79 9.77 -0.77
C VAL A 68 -24.17 8.67 0.22
N SER A 69 -23.18 7.90 0.70
CA SER A 69 -23.39 6.90 1.74
C SER A 69 -22.08 6.61 2.45
N ALA A 70 -22.15 6.44 3.78
CA ALA A 70 -21.03 6.01 4.60
C ALA A 70 -21.52 4.93 5.59
N VAL A 71 -20.96 3.73 5.49
CA VAL A 71 -21.31 2.61 6.38
C VAL A 71 -20.05 2.02 6.99
N GLN A 72 -20.15 1.37 8.15
CA GLN A 72 -18.97 0.78 8.74
C GLN A 72 -18.60 -0.53 8.05
N LYS A 73 -17.31 -0.71 7.73
CA LYS A 73 -16.82 -1.99 7.21
C LYS A 73 -16.94 -3.09 8.26
N SER A 74 -17.57 -4.19 7.91
CA SER A 74 -17.65 -5.38 8.76
C SER A 74 -16.30 -6.13 8.85
N GLY A 75 -16.08 -6.78 10.00
CA GLY A 75 -14.93 -7.68 10.23
C GLY A 75 -13.57 -6.99 10.40
N GLY A 76 -13.52 -5.67 10.54
CA GLY A 76 -12.28 -4.93 10.84
C GLY A 76 -11.90 -4.96 12.33
N THR A 77 -10.60 -4.89 12.62
CA THR A 77 -10.10 -4.75 14.00
C THR A 77 -10.28 -3.33 14.52
N GLN A 78 -10.04 -2.31 13.68
CA GLN A 78 -10.20 -0.89 14.01
C GLN A 78 -11.25 -0.24 13.11
N LEU A 79 -11.65 1.00 13.46
CA LEU A 79 -12.68 1.78 12.76
C LEU A 79 -12.28 2.07 11.30
N LYS A 80 -13.10 1.59 10.36
CA LYS A 80 -12.97 1.81 8.92
C LYS A 80 -14.37 1.98 8.34
N LEU A 81 -14.58 2.99 7.50
CA LEU A 81 -15.86 3.21 6.82
C LEU A 81 -15.73 2.87 5.32
N VAL A 82 -16.80 2.39 4.72
CA VAL A 82 -16.97 2.31 3.27
C VAL A 82 -17.80 3.52 2.85
N MET A 83 -17.18 4.40 2.06
CA MET A 83 -17.82 5.58 1.46
C MET A 83 -18.20 5.26 0.02
N SER A 84 -19.43 5.62 -0.37
CA SER A 84 -19.91 5.50 -1.74
C SER A 84 -20.14 6.87 -2.36
N PHE A 85 -19.86 6.99 -3.65
CA PHE A 85 -19.98 8.23 -4.43
C PHE A 85 -21.12 8.12 -5.47
N PRO A 86 -21.65 9.25 -6.00
CA PRO A 86 -22.75 9.25 -6.97
C PRO A 86 -22.51 8.41 -8.22
N ASN A 87 -21.25 8.24 -8.61
CA ASN A 87 -20.85 7.45 -9.78
C ASN A 87 -20.59 5.97 -9.44
N TYR A 88 -21.17 5.46 -8.35
CA TYR A 88 -21.06 4.09 -7.83
C TYR A 88 -19.66 3.66 -7.36
N GLY A 89 -18.66 4.53 -7.48
CA GLY A 89 -17.34 4.27 -6.92
C GLY A 89 -17.41 4.16 -5.40
N GLN A 90 -16.54 3.33 -4.83
CA GLN A 90 -16.42 3.16 -3.39
C GLN A 90 -14.98 3.32 -2.92
N ALA A 91 -14.81 3.80 -1.70
CA ALA A 91 -13.52 3.94 -1.05
C ALA A 91 -13.60 3.55 0.42
N ILE A 92 -12.48 3.08 0.97
CA ILE A 92 -12.30 2.86 2.40
C ILE A 92 -11.79 4.16 3.02
N PHE A 93 -12.53 4.69 3.97
CA PHE A 93 -12.13 5.82 4.80
C PHE A 93 -11.56 5.33 6.13
N LYS A 94 -10.36 5.80 6.48
CA LYS A 94 -9.77 5.63 7.81
C LYS A 94 -9.60 7.00 8.45
N PRO A 95 -10.28 7.29 9.57
CA PRO A 95 -10.18 8.58 10.24
C PRO A 95 -8.82 8.76 10.92
N MET A 96 -8.40 10.01 11.07
CA MET A 96 -7.29 10.40 11.93
C MET A 96 -7.57 10.00 13.38
N LYS A 97 -6.63 9.26 13.98
CA LYS A 97 -6.66 8.83 15.39
C LYS A 97 -5.53 9.38 16.24
N GLN A 98 -4.43 9.79 15.60
CA GLN A 98 -3.22 10.24 16.26
C GLN A 98 -2.63 11.42 15.51
N GLU A 99 -1.98 12.33 16.24
CA GLU A 99 -1.28 13.47 15.64
C GLU A 99 -0.05 13.02 14.85
N ARG A 100 0.43 13.89 13.95
CA ARG A 100 1.47 13.54 12.96
C ARG A 100 2.87 13.34 13.57
N ASP A 101 3.11 13.95 14.73
CA ASP A 101 4.36 13.93 15.49
C ASP A 101 4.35 12.91 16.64
N GLU A 102 3.21 12.27 16.91
CA GLU A 102 3.10 11.22 17.91
C GLU A 102 3.78 9.93 17.47
N GLU A 103 4.65 9.39 18.34
CA GLU A 103 5.17 8.04 18.19
C GLU A 103 4.35 7.00 18.98
N THR A 104 4.21 5.81 18.42
CA THR A 104 3.70 4.62 19.11
C THR A 104 4.51 4.39 20.38
N ASN A 105 3.84 4.36 21.53
CA ASN A 105 4.47 4.06 22.82
C ASN A 105 5.33 2.78 22.75
N PHE A 106 6.58 2.85 23.23
CA PHE A 106 7.57 1.77 23.13
C PHE A 106 7.14 0.44 23.79
N ASN A 107 6.22 0.50 24.76
CA ASN A 107 5.68 -0.67 25.45
C ASN A 107 4.55 -1.37 24.68
N LEU A 108 3.98 -0.74 23.65
CA LEU A 108 2.93 -1.37 22.84
C LEU A 108 3.53 -2.41 21.90
N TYR A 109 2.89 -3.58 21.89
CA TYR A 109 3.10 -4.59 20.86
C TYR A 109 2.54 -4.10 19.52
N TYR A 110 3.15 -4.54 18.41
CA TYR A 110 2.71 -4.23 17.04
C TYR A 110 1.22 -4.55 16.79
N PHE A 111 0.68 -5.58 17.44
CA PHE A 111 -0.73 -5.94 17.30
C PHE A 111 -1.69 -5.04 18.11
N SER A 112 -1.18 -4.18 18.98
CA SER A 112 -1.93 -3.19 19.77
C SER A 112 -1.73 -1.77 19.25
N ASP A 113 -1.00 -1.57 18.16
CA ASP A 113 -0.79 -0.24 17.61
C ASP A 113 -2.07 0.28 16.92
N PHE A 114 -2.29 1.59 16.99
CA PHE A 114 -3.37 2.25 16.27
C PHE A 114 -3.05 2.28 14.78
N GLU A 115 -4.10 2.19 13.96
CA GLU A 115 -3.96 2.55 12.55
C GLU A 115 -3.98 4.07 12.37
N ARG A 116 -3.12 4.55 11.47
CA ARG A 116 -2.96 5.96 11.12
C ARG A 116 -3.38 6.15 9.66
N HIS A 117 -4.15 7.19 9.41
CA HIS A 117 -4.60 7.54 8.08
C HIS A 117 -3.44 8.03 7.20
N ASN A 118 -2.55 8.86 7.74
CA ASN A 118 -1.38 9.38 7.03
C ASN A 118 -0.40 8.27 6.63
N ALA A 119 -0.35 7.17 7.38
CA ALA A 119 0.44 6.00 7.03
C ALA A 119 -0.04 5.30 5.75
N GLU A 120 -1.36 5.21 5.51
CA GLU A 120 -1.90 4.66 4.26
C GLU A 120 -1.56 5.54 3.06
N ILE A 121 -1.69 6.87 3.22
CA ILE A 121 -1.35 7.83 2.17
C ILE A 121 0.14 7.76 1.87
N ALA A 122 0.98 7.84 2.90
CA ALA A 122 2.43 7.75 2.76
C ALA A 122 2.90 6.43 2.15
N ALA A 123 2.29 5.30 2.53
CA ALA A 123 2.60 4.01 1.93
C ALA A 123 2.35 4.02 0.42
N PHE A 124 1.18 4.52 -0.03
CA PHE A 124 0.87 4.64 -1.46
C PHE A 124 1.90 5.48 -2.23
N HIS A 125 2.32 6.63 -1.69
CA HIS A 125 3.35 7.45 -2.31
C HIS A 125 4.71 6.75 -2.32
N LEU A 126 5.10 6.09 -1.24
CA LEU A 126 6.37 5.35 -1.16
C LEU A 126 6.40 4.17 -2.13
N ASP A 127 5.32 3.41 -2.25
CA ASP A 127 5.16 2.31 -3.21
C ASP A 127 5.33 2.79 -4.68
N ARG A 128 4.79 3.96 -5.01
CA ARG A 128 5.02 4.63 -6.31
C ARG A 128 6.46 5.03 -6.51
N ILE A 129 7.09 5.61 -5.50
CA ILE A 129 8.49 6.03 -5.54
C ILE A 129 9.42 4.84 -5.70
N LEU A 130 9.12 3.70 -5.08
CA LEU A 130 9.86 2.45 -5.26
C LEU A 130 9.55 1.76 -6.59
N GLY A 131 8.52 2.22 -7.32
CA GLY A 131 8.15 1.68 -8.62
C GLY A 131 7.37 0.37 -8.56
N TYR A 132 6.83 0.01 -7.39
CA TYR A 132 6.12 -1.24 -7.17
C TYR A 132 4.71 -1.23 -7.78
N ARG A 133 3.92 -0.18 -7.52
CA ARG A 133 2.55 0.02 -8.04
C ARG A 133 1.58 -1.07 -7.60
N ARG A 134 1.61 -1.37 -6.31
CA ARG A 134 0.92 -2.49 -5.66
C ARG A 134 0.00 -2.07 -4.52
N ILE A 135 -0.04 -0.79 -4.19
CA ILE A 135 -1.02 -0.18 -3.27
C ILE A 135 -2.12 0.52 -4.09
N PRO A 136 -3.42 0.26 -3.86
CA PRO A 136 -4.50 1.03 -4.49
C PRO A 136 -4.35 2.53 -4.23
N PRO A 137 -4.82 3.42 -5.12
CA PRO A 137 -4.74 4.87 -4.88
C PRO A 137 -5.35 5.28 -3.55
N VAL A 138 -4.58 6.01 -2.73
CA VAL A 138 -4.99 6.56 -1.44
C VAL A 138 -4.73 8.05 -1.44
N VAL A 139 -5.72 8.84 -1.02
CA VAL A 139 -5.60 10.30 -0.88
C VAL A 139 -6.00 10.75 0.51
N GLY A 140 -5.46 11.89 0.93
CA GLY A 140 -5.99 12.62 2.07
C GLY A 140 -7.29 13.36 1.76
N ARG A 141 -8.21 13.40 2.72
CA ARG A 141 -9.45 14.17 2.63
C ARG A 141 -9.88 14.72 4.00
N LEU A 142 -10.38 15.96 4.00
CA LEU A 142 -11.11 16.53 5.12
C LEU A 142 -12.59 16.21 4.95
N VAL A 143 -13.18 15.53 5.93
CA VAL A 143 -14.56 15.03 5.89
C VAL A 143 -15.38 15.73 6.96
N ASP A 144 -16.56 16.25 6.60
CA ASP A 144 -17.51 16.76 7.59
C ASP A 144 -18.26 15.57 8.22
N VAL A 145 -17.94 15.23 9.46
CA VAL A 145 -18.50 14.02 10.10
C VAL A 145 -20.01 14.05 10.25
N VAL A 146 -20.64 15.23 10.17
CA VAL A 146 -22.10 15.34 10.17
C VAL A 146 -22.62 15.10 8.74
N LYS A 147 -22.23 15.96 7.80
CA LYS A 147 -22.78 15.94 6.44
C LYS A 147 -22.37 14.71 5.63
N ASP A 148 -21.11 14.33 5.72
CA ASP A 148 -20.52 13.27 4.89
C ASP A 148 -20.59 11.88 5.54
N ILE A 149 -21.00 11.78 6.82
CA ILE A 149 -21.10 10.49 7.52
C ILE A 149 -22.46 10.34 8.22
N LYS A 150 -22.73 11.16 9.25
CA LYS A 150 -23.93 10.99 10.10
C LYS A 150 -25.23 11.12 9.32
N ASP A 151 -25.33 12.08 8.41
CA ASP A 151 -26.58 12.37 7.70
C ASP A 151 -26.81 11.43 6.50
N VAL A 152 -25.76 10.75 6.02
CA VAL A 152 -25.80 9.86 4.85
C VAL A 152 -25.64 8.39 5.20
N THR A 153 -25.47 8.04 6.48
CA THR A 153 -25.33 6.65 6.90
C THR A 153 -26.68 5.94 7.01
N THR A 154 -26.79 4.78 6.38
CA THR A 154 -27.91 3.84 6.59
C THR A 154 -27.58 2.79 7.66
N ASP A 155 -26.37 2.82 8.21
CA ASP A 155 -25.90 1.89 9.23
C ASP A 155 -26.34 2.38 10.61
N HIS A 156 -27.45 1.84 11.12
CA HIS A 156 -27.97 2.19 12.44
C HIS A 156 -26.98 1.93 13.58
N LYS A 157 -26.04 0.98 13.42
CA LYS A 157 -25.04 0.69 14.45
C LYS A 157 -24.03 1.82 14.51
N LEU A 158 -23.54 2.29 13.36
CA LEU A 158 -22.66 3.45 13.26
C LEU A 158 -23.36 4.73 13.74
N ALA A 159 -24.58 4.99 13.27
CA ALA A 159 -25.34 6.20 13.58
C ALA A 159 -25.53 6.43 15.10
N ARG A 160 -25.75 5.35 15.86
CA ARG A 160 -25.92 5.40 17.34
C ARG A 160 -24.64 5.74 18.11
N THR A 161 -23.49 5.73 17.47
CA THR A 161 -22.21 6.03 18.13
C THR A 161 -21.84 7.51 18.11
N PHE A 162 -22.63 8.34 17.43
CA PHE A 162 -22.38 9.78 17.37
C PHE A 162 -22.78 10.48 18.67
N PHE A 163 -21.95 11.41 19.13
CA PHE A 163 -22.22 12.24 20.30
C PHE A 163 -21.46 13.58 20.21
N SER A 164 -21.88 14.55 21.04
CA SER A 164 -21.16 15.81 21.21
C SER A 164 -20.16 15.68 22.37
N SER A 165 -18.91 16.07 22.15
CA SER A 165 -17.89 16.10 23.20
C SER A 165 -18.17 17.25 24.20
N PRO A 166 -17.52 17.25 25.38
CA PRO A 166 -17.63 18.34 26.34
C PRO A 166 -17.23 19.73 25.81
N VAL A 167 -16.46 19.79 24.72
CA VAL A 167 -16.03 21.03 24.06
C VAL A 167 -16.83 21.33 22.77
N GLY A 168 -17.93 20.63 22.54
CA GLY A 168 -18.85 20.89 21.43
C GLY A 168 -18.45 20.28 20.08
N ASN A 169 -17.42 19.44 20.02
CA ASN A 169 -17.04 18.74 18.79
C ASN A 169 -17.97 17.56 18.53
N THR A 170 -18.26 17.26 17.26
CA THR A 170 -18.99 16.04 16.90
C THR A 170 -18.03 14.86 16.82
N CYS A 171 -18.32 13.81 17.58
CA CYS A 171 -17.50 12.61 17.68
C CYS A 171 -18.30 11.35 17.34
N PHE A 172 -17.60 10.29 16.93
CA PHE A 172 -18.15 8.95 16.79
C PHE A 172 -17.05 7.89 17.00
N TYR A 173 -17.45 6.68 17.38
CA TYR A 173 -16.50 5.60 17.65
C TYR A 173 -16.78 4.30 16.88
N GLY A 174 -17.96 4.13 16.29
CA GLY A 174 -18.33 2.93 15.54
C GLY A 174 -18.34 1.63 16.38
N GLN A 175 -18.21 0.48 15.73
CA GLN A 175 -18.32 -0.86 16.34
C GLN A 175 -17.27 -1.83 15.79
N CYS A 176 -16.07 -1.82 16.37
CA CYS A 176 -14.98 -2.72 15.99
C CYS A 176 -14.39 -3.36 17.24
N SER A 177 -13.52 -4.36 17.08
CA SER A 177 -12.98 -5.08 18.23
C SER A 177 -12.01 -4.22 19.06
N TYR A 178 -11.25 -3.33 18.42
CA TYR A 178 -10.18 -2.54 19.05
C TYR A 178 -10.48 -1.05 18.94
N TYR A 179 -10.49 -0.34 20.06
CA TYR A 179 -10.54 1.13 20.11
C TYR A 179 -11.78 1.75 19.43
N CYS A 180 -12.92 1.05 19.50
CA CYS A 180 -14.25 1.58 19.15
C CYS A 180 -15.08 1.72 20.42
N SER A 181 -14.75 2.72 21.25
CA SER A 181 -15.46 3.11 22.47
C SER A 181 -15.47 4.62 22.62
N THR A 182 -16.24 5.16 23.55
CA THR A 182 -16.29 6.61 23.83
C THR A 182 -14.91 7.20 24.13
N GLU A 183 -14.06 6.46 24.86
CA GLU A 183 -12.70 6.88 25.24
C GLU A 183 -11.73 6.92 24.05
N HIS A 184 -12.06 6.25 22.94
CA HIS A 184 -11.23 6.16 21.74
C HIS A 184 -11.94 6.72 20.49
N ALA A 185 -12.98 7.53 20.71
CA ALA A 185 -13.75 8.16 19.65
C ALA A 185 -12.87 9.09 18.80
N VAL A 186 -13.22 9.20 17.52
CA VAL A 186 -12.65 10.21 16.62
C VAL A 186 -13.59 11.40 16.57
N CYS A 187 -13.04 12.60 16.56
CA CYS A 187 -13.79 13.85 16.69
C CYS A 187 -13.39 14.84 15.61
N GLY A 188 -14.39 15.51 15.03
CA GLY A 188 -14.15 16.66 14.16
C GLY A 188 -13.67 17.89 14.94
N ARG A 189 -13.28 18.94 14.21
CA ARG A 189 -12.90 20.25 14.77
C ARG A 189 -13.62 21.41 14.05
N PRO A 190 -14.87 21.76 14.42
CA PRO A 190 -15.76 20.98 15.29
C PRO A 190 -16.43 19.79 14.56
N THR A 191 -16.56 19.85 13.24
CA THR A 191 -17.11 18.77 12.40
C THR A 191 -16.12 18.22 11.39
N ALA A 192 -15.11 19.00 11.01
CA ALA A 192 -14.10 18.58 10.06
C ALA A 192 -13.13 17.57 10.67
N LEU A 193 -13.01 16.39 10.07
CA LEU A 193 -12.11 15.31 10.47
C LEU A 193 -11.25 14.87 9.29
N GLU A 194 -9.94 14.85 9.50
CA GLU A 194 -8.99 14.34 8.53
C GLU A 194 -9.08 12.81 8.43
N GLY A 195 -8.88 12.25 7.24
CA GLY A 195 -8.66 10.82 7.07
C GLY A 195 -8.11 10.47 5.70
N SER A 196 -7.83 9.19 5.53
CA SER A 196 -7.36 8.63 4.26
C SER A 196 -8.52 7.97 3.53
N VAL A 197 -8.59 8.20 2.23
CA VAL A 197 -9.61 7.65 1.32
C VAL A 197 -8.89 6.75 0.32
N ALA A 198 -8.92 5.45 0.57
CA ALA A 198 -8.31 4.43 -0.28
C ALA A 198 -9.36 3.88 -1.25
N LEU A 199 -9.10 3.95 -2.55
CA LEU A 199 -10.00 3.38 -3.55
C LEU A 199 -10.23 1.89 -3.30
N MET A 200 -11.49 1.45 -3.33
CA MET A 200 -11.79 0.02 -3.23
C MET A 200 -11.34 -0.71 -4.49
N LEU A 201 -10.67 -1.85 -4.30
CA LEU A 201 -10.43 -2.82 -5.36
C LEU A 201 -11.78 -3.36 -5.90
N PRO A 202 -11.79 -3.97 -7.10
CA PRO A 202 -13.02 -4.55 -7.65
C PRO A 202 -13.68 -5.51 -6.65
N ASP A 203 -15.00 -5.58 -6.71
CA ASP A 203 -15.78 -6.46 -5.85
C ASP A 203 -15.31 -7.92 -5.99
N LEU A 204 -15.38 -8.68 -4.90
CA LEU A 204 -14.91 -10.07 -4.88
C LEU A 204 -15.72 -10.98 -5.83
N SER A 205 -16.96 -10.61 -6.18
CA SER A 205 -17.76 -11.30 -7.21
C SER A 205 -17.21 -11.12 -8.63
N LEU A 206 -16.46 -10.04 -8.88
CA LEU A 206 -15.87 -9.73 -10.18
C LEU A 206 -14.38 -10.12 -10.26
N ALA A 207 -13.63 -9.88 -9.19
CA ALA A 207 -12.21 -10.19 -9.11
C ALA A 207 -11.88 -10.84 -7.77
N ILE A 208 -11.97 -12.17 -7.74
CA ILE A 208 -11.65 -12.98 -6.57
C ILE A 208 -10.19 -12.74 -6.16
N ARG A 209 -10.00 -12.49 -4.87
CA ARG A 209 -8.68 -12.35 -4.25
C ARG A 209 -8.42 -13.52 -3.33
N ARG A 210 -7.21 -14.05 -3.40
CA ARG A 210 -6.72 -15.10 -2.50
C ARG A 210 -5.86 -14.48 -1.41
N THR A 211 -6.22 -14.74 -0.16
CA THR A 211 -5.43 -14.36 1.01
C THR A 211 -4.38 -15.43 1.31
N TRP A 212 -3.14 -15.01 1.51
CA TRP A 212 -2.00 -15.87 1.84
C TRP A 212 -1.43 -15.51 3.20
N ARG A 213 -1.15 -16.53 4.00
CA ARG A 213 -0.43 -16.35 5.26
C ARG A 213 1.04 -16.07 4.98
N SER A 214 1.57 -14.98 5.53
CA SER A 214 3.00 -14.65 5.40
C SER A 214 3.86 -15.74 6.08
N PRO A 215 4.95 -16.23 5.45
CA PRO A 215 5.90 -17.13 6.10
C PRO A 215 6.57 -16.46 7.31
N TRP A 216 6.81 -15.15 7.20
CA TRP A 216 7.36 -14.31 8.28
C TRP A 216 6.27 -13.67 9.14
N ARG A 217 5.06 -14.23 9.17
CA ARG A 217 4.02 -13.80 10.11
C ARG A 217 4.58 -13.90 11.54
N ARG A 218 4.46 -12.81 12.31
CA ARG A 218 4.80 -12.78 13.73
C ARG A 218 3.88 -13.70 14.55
N SER A 219 4.24 -13.93 15.81
CA SER A 219 3.50 -14.86 16.67
C SER A 219 2.10 -14.35 17.09
N TYR A 220 1.90 -13.03 17.14
CA TYR A 220 0.74 -12.39 17.80
C TYR A 220 0.60 -12.87 19.26
N SER A 221 1.74 -13.04 19.93
CA SER A 221 1.83 -13.49 21.31
C SER A 221 2.78 -12.58 22.08
N ARG A 222 2.52 -12.43 23.38
CA ARG A 222 3.38 -11.70 24.31
C ARG A 222 4.59 -12.51 24.78
N SER A 223 4.53 -13.85 24.65
CA SER A 223 5.54 -14.78 25.19
C SER A 223 6.14 -15.73 24.15
N LYS A 224 5.48 -15.93 23.00
CA LYS A 224 5.94 -16.87 21.97
C LYS A 224 6.69 -16.13 20.88
N LEU A 225 7.83 -16.66 20.47
CA LEU A 225 8.52 -16.28 19.25
C LEU A 225 7.99 -17.08 18.06
N ALA A 226 8.05 -16.51 16.86
CA ALA A 226 7.79 -17.22 15.62
C ALA A 226 9.01 -18.04 15.20
N LYS A 227 8.79 -19.12 14.43
CA LYS A 227 9.88 -20.00 13.97
C LYS A 227 11.01 -19.26 13.26
N TRP A 228 10.68 -18.28 12.42
CA TRP A 228 11.66 -17.48 11.69
C TRP A 228 12.50 -16.56 12.58
N GLU A 229 12.06 -16.30 13.82
CA GLU A 229 12.81 -15.52 14.82
C GLU A 229 13.86 -16.39 15.53
N THR A 230 13.61 -17.70 15.64
CA THR A 230 14.46 -18.65 16.37
C THR A 230 15.34 -19.51 15.46
N GLU A 231 14.95 -19.73 14.21
CA GLU A 231 15.65 -20.59 13.25
C GLU A 231 16.45 -19.75 12.23
N PRO A 232 17.80 -19.75 12.27
CA PRO A 232 18.63 -18.97 11.34
C PRO A 232 18.41 -19.34 9.86
N ASP A 233 18.23 -20.64 9.57
CA ASP A 233 18.06 -21.19 8.22
C ASP A 233 16.60 -21.28 7.76
N TYR A 234 15.67 -20.58 8.42
CA TYR A 234 14.23 -20.64 8.14
C TYR A 234 13.89 -20.48 6.64
N CYS A 235 14.55 -19.55 5.95
CA CYS A 235 14.27 -19.32 4.52
C CYS A 235 14.66 -20.51 3.61
N SER A 236 15.59 -21.37 4.02
CA SER A 236 15.94 -22.58 3.25
C SER A 236 14.76 -23.54 3.12
N THR A 237 13.89 -23.59 4.14
CA THR A 237 12.63 -24.33 4.10
C THR A 237 11.58 -23.60 3.27
N VAL A 238 11.48 -22.27 3.41
CA VAL A 238 10.53 -21.46 2.63
C VAL A 238 10.78 -21.61 1.13
N LYS A 239 12.04 -21.57 0.69
CA LYS A 239 12.46 -21.74 -0.72
C LYS A 239 12.06 -23.08 -1.34
N LYS A 240 11.69 -24.08 -0.54
CA LYS A 240 11.24 -25.41 -1.00
C LYS A 240 9.72 -25.59 -0.88
N THR A 241 9.02 -24.59 -0.37
CA THR A 241 7.60 -24.65 -0.06
C THR A 241 6.80 -23.86 -1.09
N ALA A 242 5.83 -24.49 -1.74
CA ALA A 242 4.91 -23.78 -2.62
C ALA A 242 4.11 -22.71 -1.86
N PRO A 243 3.87 -21.52 -2.45
CA PRO A 243 4.23 -21.09 -3.81
C PRO A 243 5.60 -20.38 -3.92
N TYR A 244 6.48 -20.46 -2.92
CA TYR A 244 7.75 -19.72 -2.86
C TYR A 244 8.93 -20.44 -3.54
N ASP A 245 8.72 -21.68 -3.95
CA ASP A 245 9.69 -22.54 -4.63
C ASP A 245 9.84 -22.23 -6.12
N LYS A 246 8.88 -21.51 -6.71
CA LYS A 246 8.82 -21.18 -8.15
C LYS A 246 8.42 -19.73 -8.38
N GLY A 247 8.74 -19.23 -9.58
CA GLY A 247 8.34 -17.90 -10.03
C GLY A 247 8.93 -16.77 -9.19
N THR A 248 8.22 -15.64 -9.16
CA THR A 248 8.68 -14.41 -8.49
C THR A 248 8.24 -14.29 -7.05
N ARG A 249 7.41 -15.22 -6.54
CA ARG A 249 6.70 -15.04 -5.28
C ARG A 249 7.61 -14.74 -4.09
N LEU A 250 8.77 -15.40 -4.01
CA LEU A 250 9.72 -15.16 -2.92
C LEU A 250 10.29 -13.73 -2.97
N VAL A 251 10.69 -13.25 -4.15
CA VAL A 251 11.22 -11.88 -4.28
C VAL A 251 10.12 -10.82 -4.15
N ASP A 252 8.87 -11.14 -4.46
CA ASP A 252 7.74 -10.26 -4.16
C ASP A 252 7.52 -10.08 -2.65
N VAL A 253 7.70 -11.14 -1.85
CA VAL A 253 7.68 -11.03 -0.37
C VAL A 253 8.87 -10.22 0.13
N VAL A 254 10.04 -10.31 -0.51
CA VAL A 254 11.19 -9.49 -0.16
C VAL A 254 10.95 -8.01 -0.46
N ASP A 255 10.35 -7.67 -1.60
CA ASP A 255 9.99 -6.28 -1.93
C ASP A 255 9.00 -5.70 -0.92
N LEU A 256 7.98 -6.49 -0.53
CA LEU A 256 7.01 -6.11 0.50
C LEU A 256 7.69 -5.92 1.86
N ALA A 257 8.65 -6.78 2.22
CA ALA A 257 9.42 -6.63 3.45
C ALA A 257 10.34 -5.38 3.44
N ILE A 258 10.89 -5.02 2.28
CA ILE A 258 11.65 -3.77 2.11
C ILE A 258 10.73 -2.57 2.31
N LEU A 259 9.54 -2.57 1.67
CA LEU A 259 8.53 -1.52 1.88
C LEU A 259 8.17 -1.40 3.36
N ASP A 260 7.76 -2.52 3.97
CA ASP A 260 7.37 -2.60 5.38
C ASP A 260 8.50 -2.13 6.29
N PHE A 261 9.77 -2.43 6.00
CA PHE A 261 10.90 -1.97 6.81
C PHE A 261 11.11 -0.45 6.70
N LEU A 262 11.10 0.10 5.48
CA LEU A 262 11.25 1.54 5.26
C LEU A 262 10.18 2.33 6.03
N MET A 263 8.95 1.84 6.02
CA MET A 263 7.84 2.46 6.74
C MET A 263 7.65 1.96 8.18
N SER A 264 8.48 1.03 8.66
CA SER A 264 8.37 0.39 9.99
C SER A 264 7.01 -0.28 10.28
N ASN A 265 6.39 -0.89 9.27
CA ASN A 265 5.19 -1.70 9.44
C ASN A 265 5.55 -3.11 9.91
N MET A 266 5.17 -3.45 11.15
CA MET A 266 5.42 -4.76 11.73
C MET A 266 4.27 -5.75 11.55
N ASP A 267 3.12 -5.31 11.01
CA ASP A 267 1.85 -6.06 11.07
C ASP A 267 1.53 -6.85 9.79
N ARG A 268 2.54 -7.18 8.99
CA ARG A 268 2.38 -7.95 7.75
C ARG A 268 2.14 -9.44 8.01
N HIS A 269 0.95 -9.79 8.51
CA HIS A 269 0.57 -11.18 8.76
C HIS A 269 0.06 -11.94 7.53
N HIS A 270 -0.47 -11.21 6.56
CA HIS A 270 -1.07 -11.74 5.34
C HIS A 270 -0.75 -10.82 4.16
N TYR A 271 -0.88 -11.36 2.96
CA TYR A 271 -0.90 -10.60 1.71
C TYR A 271 -1.99 -11.19 0.80
N GLU A 272 -2.42 -10.43 -0.20
CA GLU A 272 -3.43 -10.87 -1.16
C GLU A 272 -2.89 -10.90 -2.58
N THR A 273 -3.47 -11.76 -3.42
CA THR A 273 -3.23 -11.81 -4.87
C THR A 273 -4.57 -11.91 -5.60
N PHE A 274 -4.64 -11.46 -6.85
CA PHE A 274 -5.80 -11.77 -7.70
C PHE A 274 -5.72 -13.23 -8.17
N GLU A 275 -6.78 -13.99 -7.91
CA GLU A 275 -6.81 -15.43 -8.22
C GLU A 275 -6.70 -15.69 -9.73
N LYS A 276 -7.33 -14.82 -10.54
CA LYS A 276 -7.31 -14.89 -12.01
C LYS A 276 -5.90 -14.95 -12.62
N PHE A 277 -4.90 -14.37 -11.94
CA PHE A 277 -3.53 -14.33 -12.44
C PHE A 277 -2.66 -15.50 -11.94
N GLY A 278 -3.18 -16.38 -11.08
CA GLY A 278 -2.45 -17.53 -10.58
C GLY A 278 -1.33 -17.15 -9.60
N ASN A 279 -0.23 -17.91 -9.60
CA ASN A 279 0.87 -17.71 -8.65
C ASN A 279 1.86 -16.61 -9.09
N ASP A 280 2.03 -16.44 -10.40
CA ASP A 280 2.94 -15.46 -11.01
C ASP A 280 2.20 -14.14 -11.23
N THR A 281 2.03 -13.41 -10.15
CA THR A 281 1.29 -12.14 -10.10
C THR A 281 1.84 -11.26 -8.99
N LEU A 282 1.55 -9.96 -9.07
CA LEU A 282 1.86 -9.02 -7.99
C LEU A 282 1.24 -9.42 -6.64
N LEU A 283 1.87 -9.00 -5.54
CA LEU A 283 1.25 -9.00 -4.21
C LEU A 283 0.59 -7.66 -3.96
N LEU A 284 -0.65 -7.68 -3.47
CA LEU A 284 -1.35 -6.47 -3.05
C LEU A 284 -0.79 -6.00 -1.70
N HIS A 285 -0.25 -4.78 -1.69
CA HIS A 285 0.37 -4.16 -0.51
C HIS A 285 -0.71 -3.43 0.34
N LEU A 286 -1.69 -4.17 0.88
CA LEU A 286 -2.83 -3.60 1.60
C LEU A 286 -2.56 -3.36 3.10
N ASP A 287 -3.46 -2.72 3.85
CA ASP A 287 -3.37 -2.55 5.31
C ASP A 287 -2.03 -2.00 5.81
N ASN A 288 -1.71 -0.76 5.43
CA ASN A 288 -0.47 -0.07 5.82
C ASN A 288 -0.67 0.90 7.00
N GLY A 289 -1.86 0.92 7.62
CA GLY A 289 -2.20 1.83 8.70
C GLY A 289 -1.30 1.74 9.94
N ARG A 290 -0.59 0.64 10.16
CA ARG A 290 0.40 0.48 11.26
C ARG A 290 1.84 0.85 10.87
N ALA A 291 2.01 1.43 9.70
CA ALA A 291 3.27 2.04 9.31
C ALA A 291 3.47 3.40 10.00
N PHE A 292 4.70 3.90 9.94
CA PHE A 292 5.12 5.21 10.45
C PHE A 292 4.74 5.43 11.93
N GLY A 293 4.72 4.38 12.74
CA GLY A 293 4.48 4.50 14.18
C GLY A 293 5.68 5.03 14.97
N ARG A 294 6.91 4.79 14.51
CA ARG A 294 8.13 5.33 15.15
C ARG A 294 9.11 5.79 14.09
N HIS A 295 9.64 7.00 14.21
CA HIS A 295 10.78 7.52 13.45
C HIS A 295 12.09 7.38 14.22
N SER A 296 12.05 7.32 15.55
CA SER A 296 13.22 7.27 16.43
C SER A 296 13.85 5.87 16.50
N LYS A 297 13.11 4.82 16.13
CA LYS A 297 13.54 3.42 16.17
C LYS A 297 13.33 2.72 14.83
N ASP A 298 14.32 1.93 14.43
CA ASP A 298 14.20 0.98 13.32
C ASP A 298 13.95 -0.42 13.89
N GLU A 299 13.21 -1.24 13.14
CA GLU A 299 12.88 -2.61 13.54
C GLU A 299 13.52 -3.62 12.56
N PRO A 300 14.77 -4.06 12.82
CA PRO A 300 15.52 -4.92 11.90
C PRO A 300 14.84 -6.27 11.63
N SER A 301 13.96 -6.74 12.52
CA SER A 301 13.26 -8.01 12.33
C SER A 301 12.32 -7.99 11.11
N ILE A 302 11.87 -6.82 10.65
CA ILE A 302 11.06 -6.70 9.41
C ILE A 302 11.87 -7.14 8.18
N LEU A 303 13.20 -6.89 8.15
CA LEU A 303 14.08 -7.31 7.05
C LEU A 303 14.51 -8.78 7.11
N ALA A 304 13.94 -9.59 8.02
CA ALA A 304 14.26 -11.01 8.10
C ALA A 304 14.14 -11.76 6.75
N PRO A 305 13.13 -11.52 5.88
CA PRO A 305 13.05 -12.17 4.57
C PRO A 305 14.26 -11.86 3.68
N LEU A 306 14.64 -10.58 3.55
CA LEU A 306 15.81 -10.18 2.75
C LEU A 306 17.10 -10.81 3.33
N ARG A 307 17.28 -10.69 4.65
CA ARG A 307 18.47 -11.16 5.36
C ARG A 307 18.64 -12.69 5.28
N GLN A 308 17.57 -13.46 5.47
CA GLN A 308 17.64 -14.92 5.48
C GLN A 308 17.66 -15.50 4.06
N CYS A 309 16.93 -14.89 3.12
CA CYS A 309 16.84 -15.44 1.78
C CYS A 309 17.99 -15.00 0.87
N CYS A 310 18.53 -13.79 1.08
CA CYS A 310 19.55 -13.17 0.25
C CYS A 310 19.21 -13.26 -1.26
N ARG A 311 17.98 -12.87 -1.61
CA ARG A 311 17.48 -12.71 -2.98
C ARG A 311 16.79 -11.35 -3.07
N ILE A 312 17.00 -10.63 -4.15
CA ILE A 312 16.35 -9.35 -4.42
C ILE A 312 16.10 -9.19 -5.92
N ARG A 313 14.99 -8.56 -6.31
CA ARG A 313 14.74 -8.23 -7.71
C ARG A 313 15.72 -7.16 -8.19
N ARG A 314 16.23 -7.30 -9.42
CA ARG A 314 17.14 -6.32 -10.03
C ARG A 314 16.57 -4.91 -10.08
N SER A 315 15.32 -4.77 -10.53
CA SER A 315 14.66 -3.46 -10.59
C SER A 315 14.59 -2.79 -9.22
N THR A 316 14.21 -3.53 -8.17
CA THR A 316 14.21 -3.05 -6.79
C THR A 316 15.60 -2.61 -6.35
N TRP A 317 16.63 -3.43 -6.55
CA TRP A 317 18.00 -3.09 -6.19
C TRP A 317 18.49 -1.80 -6.84
N LEU A 318 18.30 -1.66 -8.16
CA LEU A 318 18.70 -0.48 -8.89
C LEU A 318 17.95 0.77 -8.42
N ARG A 319 16.64 0.64 -8.14
CA ARG A 319 15.82 1.73 -7.64
C ARG A 319 16.25 2.20 -6.25
N LEU A 320 16.56 1.27 -5.34
CA LEU A 320 17.06 1.60 -4.00
C LEU A 320 18.41 2.32 -4.06
N ARG A 321 19.32 1.90 -4.95
CA ARG A 321 20.61 2.59 -5.16
C ARG A 321 20.41 4.01 -5.71
N LEU A 322 19.51 4.18 -6.66
CA LEU A 322 19.17 5.50 -7.20
C LEU A 322 18.68 6.43 -6.09
N LEU A 323 17.75 5.95 -5.25
CA LEU A 323 17.13 6.72 -4.17
C LEU A 323 18.10 7.07 -3.01
N ALA A 324 19.30 6.48 -3.00
CA ALA A 324 20.37 6.82 -2.05
C ALA A 324 21.34 7.87 -2.59
N LEU A 325 21.23 8.27 -3.86
CA LEU A 325 22.05 9.34 -4.43
C LEU A 325 21.57 10.71 -3.94
N PRO A 326 22.46 11.69 -3.73
CA PRO A 326 22.09 13.02 -3.24
C PRO A 326 21.00 13.72 -4.07
N HIS A 327 21.00 13.58 -5.39
CA HIS A 327 20.02 14.21 -6.29
C HIS A 327 18.65 13.52 -6.32
N PHE A 328 18.53 12.30 -5.78
CA PHE A 328 17.31 11.49 -5.79
C PHE A 328 16.97 10.98 -4.40
N ARG A 329 17.47 11.66 -3.36
CA ARG A 329 17.37 11.25 -1.97
C ARG A 329 15.93 10.89 -1.62
N LEU A 330 15.73 9.71 -1.03
CA LEU A 330 14.40 9.15 -0.77
C LEU A 330 13.50 10.12 0.01
N SER A 331 14.02 10.74 1.06
CA SER A 331 13.27 11.74 1.85
C SER A 331 12.79 12.93 1.02
N ASP A 332 13.62 13.45 0.11
CA ASP A 332 13.28 14.61 -0.73
C ASP A 332 12.22 14.27 -1.78
N VAL A 333 12.39 13.13 -2.45
CA VAL A 333 11.40 12.62 -3.42
C VAL A 333 10.07 12.30 -2.71
N MET A 334 10.12 11.76 -1.50
CA MET A 334 8.93 11.50 -0.68
C MET A 334 8.23 12.79 -0.28
N ARG A 335 8.97 13.81 0.17
CA ARG A 335 8.43 15.12 0.53
C ARG A 335 7.73 15.78 -0.66
N GLU A 336 8.37 15.79 -1.83
CA GLU A 336 7.79 16.35 -3.04
C GLU A 336 6.52 15.59 -3.46
N SER A 337 6.56 14.26 -3.41
CA SER A 337 5.43 13.41 -3.77
C SER A 337 4.23 13.65 -2.86
N LEU A 338 4.45 13.68 -1.54
CA LEU A 338 3.40 13.93 -0.55
C LEU A 338 2.85 15.36 -0.61
N GLY A 339 3.69 16.35 -0.95
CA GLY A 339 3.26 17.74 -1.12
C GLY A 339 2.21 17.94 -2.23
N ARG A 340 1.98 16.93 -3.09
CA ARG A 340 0.94 16.93 -4.12
C ARG A 340 -0.37 16.29 -3.66
N ASP A 341 -0.42 15.70 -2.47
CA ASP A 341 -1.67 15.18 -1.92
C ASP A 341 -2.61 16.34 -1.56
N PRO A 342 -3.92 16.27 -1.88
CA PRO A 342 -4.88 17.34 -1.60
C PRO A 342 -4.90 17.83 -0.14
N LEU A 343 -4.62 16.94 0.80
CA LEU A 343 -4.60 17.26 2.22
C LEU A 343 -3.33 18.02 2.65
N SER A 344 -2.21 17.81 1.96
CA SER A 344 -0.97 18.57 2.18
C SER A 344 -1.07 20.01 1.68
N VAL A 345 -1.91 20.28 0.69
CA VAL A 345 -2.18 21.67 0.24
C VAL A 345 -3.02 22.43 1.26
N ALA A 346 -3.86 21.72 2.04
CA ALA A 346 -4.77 22.32 3.01
C ALA A 346 -4.22 22.36 4.45
N THR A 347 -3.17 21.59 4.79
CA THR A 347 -2.73 21.38 6.18
C THR A 347 -1.21 21.21 6.32
N THR A 348 -0.74 20.88 7.53
CA THR A 348 0.65 20.49 7.82
C THR A 348 1.11 19.26 7.01
N PRO A 349 2.43 19.09 6.79
CA PRO A 349 2.99 17.95 6.04
C PRO A 349 2.47 16.59 6.54
N LEU A 350 2.05 15.70 5.63
CA LEU A 350 1.46 14.39 5.97
C LEU A 350 2.35 13.50 6.86
N LEU A 351 3.67 13.59 6.68
CA LEU A 351 4.68 12.95 7.53
C LEU A 351 5.53 14.03 8.19
N ALA A 352 5.80 13.87 9.49
CA ALA A 352 6.75 14.72 10.19
C ALA A 352 8.17 14.53 9.62
N GLU A 353 8.98 15.60 9.62
CA GLU A 353 10.37 15.57 9.13
C GLU A 353 11.25 14.44 9.71
N PRO A 354 11.12 14.07 11.00
CA PRO A 354 11.83 12.91 11.54
C PRO A 354 11.53 11.58 10.81
N HIS A 355 10.30 11.38 10.32
CA HIS A 355 9.96 10.20 9.51
C HIS A 355 10.64 10.22 8.15
N LEU A 356 10.73 11.39 7.51
CA LEU A 356 11.46 11.54 6.25
C LEU A 356 12.95 11.24 6.45
N ALA A 357 13.57 11.75 7.51
CA ALA A 357 14.96 11.41 7.85
C ALA A 357 15.14 9.91 8.16
N ALA A 358 14.16 9.28 8.82
CA ALA A 358 14.18 7.85 9.09
C ALA A 358 14.14 6.99 7.81
N LEU A 359 13.46 7.44 6.74
CA LEU A 359 13.46 6.73 5.45
C LEU A 359 14.87 6.59 4.87
N ASP A 360 15.68 7.65 4.89
CA ASP A 360 17.06 7.59 4.38
C ASP A 360 17.95 6.68 5.23
N ARG A 361 17.81 6.77 6.55
CA ARG A 361 18.52 5.91 7.50
C ARG A 361 18.19 4.44 7.26
N ARG A 362 16.90 4.12 7.11
CA ARG A 362 16.43 2.76 6.82
C ARG A 362 16.87 2.30 5.43
N LEU A 363 16.82 3.15 4.41
CA LEU A 363 17.33 2.82 3.08
C LEU A 363 18.79 2.41 3.14
N THR A 364 19.61 3.12 3.91
CA THR A 364 21.02 2.75 4.13
C THR A 364 21.15 1.35 4.75
N VAL A 365 20.29 0.99 5.71
CA VAL A 365 20.26 -0.36 6.30
C VAL A 365 19.88 -1.42 5.28
N VAL A 366 18.88 -1.16 4.41
CA VAL A 366 18.50 -2.07 3.33
C VAL A 366 19.70 -2.31 2.39
N LEU A 367 20.36 -1.25 1.93
CA LEU A 367 21.51 -1.35 1.01
C LEU A 367 22.67 -2.14 1.64
N ARG A 368 23.00 -1.89 2.90
CA ARG A 368 24.01 -2.65 3.65
C ARG A 368 23.65 -4.14 3.75
N THR A 369 22.36 -4.43 4.00
CA THR A 369 21.88 -5.82 4.08
C THR A 369 22.05 -6.55 2.74
N VAL A 370 21.73 -5.88 1.62
CA VAL A 370 21.94 -6.44 0.28
C VAL A 370 23.43 -6.67 0.00
N ASN A 371 24.29 -5.68 0.27
CA ASN A 371 25.73 -5.81 0.02
C ASN A 371 26.33 -6.99 0.80
N ARG A 372 25.98 -7.15 2.08
CA ARG A 372 26.42 -8.29 2.88
C ARG A 372 25.98 -9.63 2.28
N CYS A 373 24.74 -9.72 1.80
CA CYS A 373 24.25 -10.91 1.10
C CYS A 373 25.03 -11.22 -0.21
N LEU A 374 25.53 -10.19 -0.91
CA LEU A 374 26.35 -10.36 -2.12
C LEU A 374 27.78 -10.81 -1.79
N GLU A 375 28.35 -10.28 -0.70
CA GLU A 375 29.69 -10.64 -0.19
C GLU A 375 29.75 -12.08 0.34
N GLU A 376 28.82 -12.46 1.22
CA GLU A 376 28.76 -13.79 1.86
C GLU A 376 28.59 -14.95 0.85
N LYS A 377 28.08 -14.67 -0.36
CA LYS A 377 27.85 -15.67 -1.41
C LYS A 377 28.80 -15.55 -2.60
N GLY A 378 29.91 -14.83 -2.45
CA GLY A 378 31.00 -14.77 -3.43
C GLY A 378 30.64 -14.09 -4.76
N GLY A 379 29.77 -13.07 -4.74
CA GLY A 379 29.50 -12.22 -5.91
C GLY A 379 28.79 -12.89 -7.10
N LYS A 380 28.21 -14.09 -6.93
CA LYS A 380 27.54 -14.78 -8.05
C LYS A 380 26.29 -14.01 -8.54
N PRO A 381 26.14 -13.77 -9.86
CA PRO A 381 25.00 -13.07 -10.46
C PRO A 381 23.62 -13.69 -10.24
N SER A 382 23.52 -14.91 -9.70
CA SER A 382 22.26 -15.64 -9.47
C SER A 382 21.35 -15.04 -8.39
N ASN A 383 21.80 -13.98 -7.69
CA ASN A 383 21.13 -13.42 -6.51
C ASN A 383 20.33 -12.14 -6.80
N VAL A 384 20.52 -11.60 -8.01
CA VAL A 384 19.77 -10.48 -8.56
C VAL A 384 18.94 -11.06 -9.70
N GLU A 385 17.68 -11.33 -9.43
CA GLU A 385 16.80 -11.91 -10.46
C GLU A 385 16.58 -10.94 -11.60
N SER A 386 16.80 -11.43 -12.82
CA SER A 386 16.49 -10.73 -14.06
C SER A 386 15.01 -10.34 -14.09
N ASN A 387 14.70 -9.24 -14.77
CA ASN A 387 13.31 -8.77 -14.93
C ASN A 387 12.47 -9.68 -15.86
N GLU A 388 13.04 -10.78 -16.34
CA GLU A 388 12.41 -11.71 -17.29
C GLU A 388 11.99 -12.98 -16.56
N THR A 389 10.73 -12.97 -16.09
CA THR A 389 9.71 -14.03 -16.24
C THR A 389 8.37 -13.45 -15.84
#